data_AF-A0A953TRY5-F1
#
_entry.id   AF-A0A953TRY5-F1
#
_cell.length_a   1.000
_cell.length_b   1.000
_cell.length_c   1.000
_cell.angle_alpha   90.00
_cell.angle_beta   90.00
_cell.angle_gamma   90.00
#
_symmetry.space_group_name_H-M   'P 1'
#
loop_
_entity.id
_entity.type
_entity.pdbx_description
1 polymer ?
#
loop_
_entity_poly.entity_id
_entity_poly.type
_entity_poly.pdbx_seq_one_letter_code
_entity_poly.pdbx_strand_id
1 'polypeptide(L)'
;MRHAIRVVLAIALATGALAASAFAQPLDKRTFFTFSGPVSIPGVTLPAGKYLFRVVDPTVTGRVVQVMSDDGKKAYAMFFTLPAQRLEPADNPEVRFMETASTMPPAVKTWWYPGQRTGWEMIYPKEQARLLAEGVAEPILTTRAETVKPAETRAGDLERLGRGQETPVAREATPAPVAPTGVVQPGELAAPEMPIMEMLPQTGSSLPLVGLIGLLCLAGAASLRFFRTAR
;
A
#
# COMPACT_ATOMS: atom_id res chain seq x y z
N MET A 1 23.35 -18.65 50.21
CA MET A 1 22.12 -18.77 49.40
C MET A 1 21.72 -17.48 48.68
N ARG A 2 21.67 -16.31 49.35
CA ARG A 2 21.26 -15.02 48.73
C ARG A 2 22.15 -14.54 47.57
N HIS A 3 23.45 -14.86 47.60
CA HIS A 3 24.39 -14.51 46.54
C HIS A 3 24.32 -15.46 45.32
N ALA A 4 24.01 -16.74 45.54
CA ALA A 4 23.83 -17.72 44.45
C ALA A 4 22.59 -17.40 43.61
N ILE A 5 21.50 -16.94 44.23
CA ILE A 5 20.27 -16.52 43.54
C ILE A 5 20.52 -15.29 42.65
N ARG A 6 21.34 -14.33 43.10
CA ARG A 6 21.67 -13.12 42.33
C ARG A 6 22.54 -13.42 41.11
N VAL A 7 23.47 -14.37 41.21
CA VAL A 7 24.34 -14.78 40.09
C VAL A 7 23.56 -15.58 39.05
N VAL A 8 22.65 -16.46 39.48
CA VAL A 8 21.78 -17.21 38.55
C VAL A 8 20.80 -16.27 37.83
N LEU A 9 20.26 -15.25 38.51
CA LEU A 9 19.39 -14.25 37.90
C LEU A 9 20.16 -13.36 36.89
N ALA A 10 21.40 -12.99 37.19
CA ALA A 10 22.24 -12.20 36.29
C ALA A 10 22.66 -12.97 35.03
N ILE A 11 22.92 -14.28 35.14
CA ILE A 11 23.24 -15.13 33.99
C ILE A 11 22.01 -15.39 33.12
N ALA A 12 20.82 -15.58 33.73
CA ALA A 12 19.57 -15.73 32.98
C ALA A 12 19.17 -14.45 32.22
N LEU A 13 19.50 -13.27 32.74
CA LEU A 13 19.31 -11.98 32.07
C LEU A 13 20.31 -11.73 30.93
N ALA A 14 21.51 -12.34 30.98
CA ALA A 14 22.55 -12.15 29.96
C ALA A 14 22.36 -13.00 28.70
N THR A 15 21.66 -14.14 28.79
CA THR A 15 21.43 -15.06 27.64
C THR A 15 20.21 -14.72 26.77
N GLY A 16 19.39 -13.74 27.14
CA GLY A 16 18.18 -13.37 26.40
C GLY A 16 18.37 -12.39 25.23
N ALA A 17 19.59 -11.87 25.02
CA ALA A 17 19.82 -10.72 24.12
C ALA A 17 20.31 -11.09 22.70
N LEU A 18 20.40 -12.37 22.35
CA LEU A 18 20.56 -12.79 20.96
C LEU A 18 19.18 -12.93 20.29
N ALA A 19 18.41 -11.85 20.29
CA ALA A 19 17.29 -11.74 19.36
C ALA A 19 17.90 -11.63 17.97
N ALA A 20 17.84 -12.72 17.18
CA ALA A 20 18.07 -12.64 15.75
C ALA A 20 17.18 -11.51 15.22
N SER A 21 17.79 -10.45 14.71
CA SER A 21 17.09 -9.40 13.99
C SER A 21 16.56 -10.01 12.71
N ALA A 22 15.40 -10.66 12.78
CA ALA A 22 14.63 -10.98 11.61
C ALA A 22 14.25 -9.64 10.98
N PHE A 23 14.82 -9.33 9.81
CA PHE A 23 14.43 -8.16 9.03
C PHE A 23 12.95 -8.30 8.69
N ALA A 24 12.09 -7.68 9.48
CA ALA A 24 10.67 -7.60 9.20
C ALA A 24 10.51 -6.74 7.95
N GLN A 25 10.06 -7.36 6.85
CA GLN A 25 9.69 -6.60 5.67
C GLN A 25 8.57 -5.62 6.03
N PRO A 26 8.60 -4.37 5.51
CA PRO A 26 7.53 -3.42 5.75
C PRO A 26 6.18 -4.03 5.39
N LEU A 27 5.22 -3.88 6.29
CA LEU A 27 3.88 -4.43 6.13
C LEU A 27 3.19 -3.87 4.87
N ASP A 28 3.57 -2.64 4.46
CA ASP A 28 3.06 -1.91 3.31
C ASP A 28 3.72 -2.30 1.97
N LYS A 29 4.51 -3.40 1.94
CA LYS A 29 4.94 -4.09 0.71
C LYS A 29 5.59 -3.16 -0.31
N ARG A 30 6.66 -2.50 0.10
CA ARG A 30 7.32 -1.47 -0.69
C ARG A 30 8.14 -2.04 -1.82
N THR A 31 7.95 -1.52 -3.03
CA THR A 31 8.68 -1.97 -4.23
C THR A 31 9.02 -0.79 -5.12
N PHE A 32 10.27 -0.72 -5.54
CA PHE A 32 10.73 0.20 -6.56
C PHE A 32 10.56 -0.37 -7.95
N PHE A 33 10.05 0.46 -8.86
CA PHE A 33 10.09 0.22 -10.29
C PHE A 33 10.80 1.37 -10.98
N THR A 34 11.68 1.03 -11.91
CA THR A 34 12.38 2.01 -12.75
C THR A 34 11.87 1.89 -14.17
N PHE A 35 11.38 3.00 -14.72
CA PHE A 35 10.86 3.06 -16.08
C PHE A 35 11.78 3.92 -16.94
N SER A 36 12.19 3.40 -18.10
CA SER A 36 13.03 4.11 -19.07
C SER A 36 12.26 5.06 -19.97
N GLY A 37 10.94 5.05 -19.90
CA GLY A 37 10.03 5.87 -20.70
C GLY A 37 8.74 6.17 -19.96
N PRO A 38 7.82 6.93 -20.57
CA PRO A 38 6.54 7.23 -19.96
C PRO A 38 5.71 5.94 -19.76
N VAL A 39 5.04 5.85 -18.61
CA VAL A 39 4.19 4.70 -18.24
C VAL A 39 2.85 5.20 -17.72
N SER A 40 1.76 4.61 -18.19
CA SER A 40 0.42 4.93 -17.71
C SER A 40 0.07 4.11 -16.47
N ILE A 41 -0.46 4.77 -15.46
CA ILE A 41 -1.10 4.17 -14.28
C ILE A 41 -2.47 4.84 -14.09
N PRO A 42 -3.35 4.35 -13.20
CA PRO A 42 -4.66 4.96 -13.01
C PRO A 42 -4.57 6.47 -12.69
N GLY A 43 -5.17 7.28 -13.58
CA GLY A 43 -5.30 8.73 -13.47
C GLY A 43 -4.06 9.56 -13.77
N VAL A 44 -2.89 8.95 -14.03
CA VAL A 44 -1.67 9.72 -14.32
C VAL A 44 -0.72 8.94 -15.24
N THR A 45 0.04 9.68 -16.05
CA THR A 45 1.19 9.13 -16.78
C THR A 45 2.46 9.53 -16.06
N LEU A 46 3.21 8.54 -15.60
CA LEU A 46 4.53 8.73 -15.00
C LEU A 46 5.56 8.98 -16.11
N PRO A 47 6.43 9.99 -16.00
CA PRO A 47 7.60 10.09 -16.86
C PRO A 47 8.62 8.98 -16.55
N ALA A 48 9.69 8.91 -17.34
CA ALA A 48 10.82 8.04 -17.03
C ALA A 48 11.40 8.39 -15.65
N GLY A 49 11.69 7.37 -14.83
CA GLY A 49 12.16 7.57 -13.46
C GLY A 49 11.98 6.33 -12.59
N LYS A 50 12.40 6.48 -11.32
CA LYS A 50 12.24 5.47 -10.27
C LYS A 50 11.09 5.86 -9.35
N TYR A 51 10.19 4.91 -9.10
CA TYR A 51 8.96 5.14 -8.34
C TYR A 51 8.77 4.08 -7.27
N LEU A 52 8.27 4.51 -6.12
CA LEU A 52 7.94 3.65 -5.00
C LEU A 52 6.45 3.26 -5.07
N PHE A 53 6.18 1.98 -5.21
CA PHE A 53 4.86 1.39 -5.06
C PHE A 53 4.73 0.85 -3.64
N ARG A 54 3.61 1.16 -2.97
CA ARG A 54 3.27 0.64 -1.65
C ARG A 54 1.77 0.36 -1.54
N VAL A 55 1.42 -0.56 -0.64
CA VAL A 55 0.04 -0.83 -0.25
C VAL A 55 -0.30 0.02 0.98
N VAL A 56 -1.34 0.83 0.88
CA VAL A 56 -1.85 1.62 2.01
C VAL A 56 -2.75 0.73 2.87
N ASP A 57 -2.60 0.82 4.20
CA ASP A 57 -3.37 0.06 5.19
C ASP A 57 -3.53 -1.44 4.84
N PRO A 58 -2.41 -2.19 4.73
CA PRO A 58 -2.40 -3.60 4.33
C PRO A 58 -3.20 -4.51 5.28
N THR A 59 -3.51 -4.05 6.49
CA THR A 59 -4.27 -4.78 7.52
C THR A 59 -5.78 -4.68 7.37
N VAL A 60 -6.30 -3.69 6.63
CA VAL A 60 -7.74 -3.41 6.55
C VAL A 60 -8.31 -3.79 5.19
N THR A 61 -7.82 -3.15 4.13
CA THR A 61 -8.32 -3.43 2.77
C THR A 61 -7.26 -4.11 1.92
N GLY A 62 -5.98 -3.72 2.07
CA GLY A 62 -4.89 -4.18 1.22
C GLY A 62 -5.12 -3.97 -0.28
N ARG A 63 -6.04 -3.08 -0.65
CA ARG A 63 -6.50 -2.86 -2.05
C ARG A 63 -6.21 -1.45 -2.56
N VAL A 64 -5.61 -0.60 -1.73
CA VAL A 64 -5.20 0.74 -2.14
C VAL A 64 -3.71 0.72 -2.41
N VAL A 65 -3.33 1.11 -3.62
CA VAL A 65 -1.92 1.28 -4.00
C VAL A 65 -1.62 2.77 -4.05
N GLN A 66 -0.49 3.16 -3.47
CA GLN A 66 0.07 4.50 -3.56
C GLN A 66 1.38 4.43 -4.34
N VAL A 67 1.55 5.35 -5.28
CA VAL A 67 2.77 5.52 -6.07
C VAL A 67 3.43 6.83 -5.68
N MET A 68 4.70 6.79 -5.30
CA MET A 68 5.46 7.93 -4.80
C MET A 68 6.80 8.10 -5.56
N SER A 69 7.45 9.25 -5.36
CA SER A 69 8.86 9.44 -5.72
C SER A 69 9.75 8.40 -5.05
N ASP A 70 10.95 8.23 -5.60
CA ASP A 70 11.98 7.34 -5.07
C ASP A 70 12.38 7.66 -3.62
N ASP A 71 12.33 8.94 -3.24
CA ASP A 71 12.59 9.42 -1.89
C ASP A 71 11.37 9.38 -0.95
N GLY A 72 10.22 8.90 -1.43
CA GLY A 72 9.01 8.74 -0.62
C GLY A 72 8.35 10.05 -0.17
N LYS A 73 8.70 11.20 -0.77
CA LYS A 73 8.18 12.52 -0.36
C LYS A 73 7.02 13.03 -1.20
N LYS A 74 6.97 12.67 -2.48
CA LYS A 74 5.94 13.14 -3.42
C LYS A 74 5.03 11.98 -3.81
N ALA A 75 3.75 12.07 -3.49
CA ALA A 75 2.74 11.17 -4.03
C ALA A 75 2.40 11.56 -5.49
N TYR A 76 2.48 10.59 -6.40
CA TYR A 76 2.05 10.74 -7.80
C TYR A 76 0.62 10.24 -8.01
N ALA A 77 0.24 9.15 -7.34
CA ALA A 77 -1.08 8.56 -7.46
C ALA A 77 -1.47 7.77 -6.21
N MET A 78 -2.78 7.64 -6.00
CA MET A 78 -3.38 6.73 -5.02
C MET A 78 -4.71 6.24 -5.58
N PHE A 79 -4.87 4.93 -5.74
CA PHE A 79 -6.04 4.33 -6.40
C PHE A 79 -6.38 2.95 -5.83
N PHE A 80 -7.62 2.51 -6.05
CA PHE A 80 -8.03 1.15 -5.75
C PHE A 80 -7.56 0.15 -6.80
N THR A 81 -7.50 -1.09 -6.36
CA THR A 81 -7.12 -2.25 -7.18
C THR A 81 -8.05 -3.41 -6.89
N LEU A 82 -8.06 -4.37 -7.81
CA LEU A 82 -8.73 -5.65 -7.63
C LEU A 82 -7.66 -6.72 -7.34
N PRO A 83 -7.91 -7.69 -6.45
CA PRO A 83 -6.97 -8.77 -6.23
C PRO A 83 -6.82 -9.62 -7.51
N ALA A 84 -5.59 -9.74 -8.02
CA ALA A 84 -5.25 -10.68 -9.08
C ALA A 84 -4.71 -11.98 -8.47
N GLN A 85 -5.20 -13.14 -8.90
CA GLN A 85 -4.70 -14.45 -8.41
C GLN A 85 -3.90 -15.18 -9.47
N ARG A 86 -2.85 -15.89 -9.05
CA ARG A 86 -2.09 -16.84 -9.87
C ARG A 86 -1.76 -18.13 -9.13
N LEU A 87 -1.36 -19.15 -9.88
CA LEU A 87 -1.04 -20.48 -9.35
C LEU A 87 0.28 -20.51 -8.58
N GLU A 88 1.32 -19.92 -9.15
CA GLU A 88 2.67 -19.91 -8.57
C GLU A 88 2.95 -18.55 -7.93
N PRO A 89 3.60 -18.48 -6.75
CA PRO A 89 4.05 -17.21 -6.19
C PRO A 89 5.04 -16.48 -7.11
N ALA A 90 5.19 -15.16 -6.95
CA ALA A 90 6.27 -14.44 -7.65
C ALA A 90 7.58 -14.78 -6.97
N ASP A 91 8.60 -15.04 -7.76
CA ASP A 91 9.97 -15.08 -7.24
C ASP A 91 10.46 -13.66 -6.96
N ASN A 92 10.13 -12.70 -7.83
CA ASN A 92 10.60 -11.32 -7.78
C ASN A 92 9.45 -10.32 -7.78
N PRO A 93 9.62 -9.13 -7.18
CA PRO A 93 8.70 -8.04 -7.41
C PRO A 93 8.63 -7.69 -8.90
N GLU A 94 7.43 -7.55 -9.44
CA GLU A 94 7.25 -7.27 -10.87
C GLU A 94 5.97 -6.48 -11.13
N VAL A 95 5.99 -5.64 -12.16
CA VAL A 95 4.76 -5.17 -12.81
C VAL A 95 4.62 -5.85 -14.16
N ARG A 96 3.37 -5.98 -14.61
CA ARG A 96 3.07 -6.44 -15.96
C ARG A 96 2.27 -5.38 -16.69
N PHE A 97 2.66 -5.07 -17.92
CA PHE A 97 1.97 -4.09 -18.74
C PHE A 97 0.85 -4.75 -19.54
N MET A 98 -0.24 -4.01 -19.77
CA MET A 98 -1.19 -4.36 -20.81
C MET A 98 -0.60 -4.01 -22.17
N GLU A 99 -1.00 -4.76 -23.20
CA GLU A 99 -0.78 -4.32 -24.57
C GLU A 99 -1.52 -3.00 -24.78
N THR A 100 -0.89 -2.06 -25.48
CA THR A 100 -1.44 -0.74 -25.79
C THR A 100 -1.13 -0.43 -27.26
N ALA A 101 -1.91 0.44 -27.89
CA ALA A 101 -1.56 0.93 -29.23
C ALA A 101 -0.15 1.57 -29.19
N SER A 102 0.62 1.43 -30.27
CA SER A 102 2.02 1.90 -30.33
C SER A 102 2.21 3.40 -30.11
N THR A 103 1.13 4.19 -30.22
CA THR A 103 1.09 5.63 -29.99
C THR A 103 0.85 6.03 -28.54
N MET A 104 0.55 5.07 -27.66
CA MET A 104 0.29 5.30 -26.24
C MET A 104 1.41 4.75 -25.35
N PRO A 105 1.66 5.39 -24.19
CA PRO A 105 2.53 4.81 -23.17
C PRO A 105 2.01 3.44 -22.71
N PRO A 106 2.89 2.46 -22.45
CA PRO A 106 2.51 1.19 -21.83
C PRO A 106 1.79 1.45 -20.51
N ALA A 107 0.66 0.77 -20.30
CA ALA A 107 -0.13 0.91 -19.09
C ALA A 107 0.09 -0.28 -18.16
N VAL A 108 0.26 -0.04 -16.86
CA VAL A 108 0.47 -1.13 -15.91
C VAL A 108 -0.84 -1.86 -15.65
N LYS A 109 -0.86 -3.17 -15.87
CA LYS A 109 -2.02 -4.05 -15.63
C LYS A 109 -2.03 -4.57 -14.19
N THR A 110 -0.92 -5.18 -13.79
CA THR A 110 -0.80 -5.82 -12.46
C THR A 110 0.53 -5.48 -11.81
N TRP A 111 0.52 -5.43 -10.48
CA TRP A 111 1.70 -5.44 -9.64
C TRP A 111 1.72 -6.71 -8.77
N TRP A 112 2.87 -7.35 -8.67
CA TRP A 112 3.11 -8.53 -7.88
C TRP A 112 4.26 -8.32 -6.90
N TYR A 113 4.06 -8.80 -5.67
CA TYR A 113 5.07 -8.80 -4.62
C TYR A 113 5.64 -10.23 -4.45
N PRO A 114 6.94 -10.39 -4.17
CA PRO A 114 7.57 -11.72 -4.08
C PRO A 114 6.93 -12.57 -2.97
N GLY A 115 6.90 -13.89 -3.20
CA GLY A 115 6.32 -14.88 -2.29
C GLY A 115 4.80 -14.88 -2.24
N GLN A 116 4.11 -14.04 -3.03
CA GLN A 116 2.64 -13.93 -3.01
C GLN A 116 1.99 -14.46 -4.29
N ARG A 117 0.86 -15.15 -4.10
CA ARG A 117 -0.04 -15.62 -5.17
C ARG A 117 -1.14 -14.61 -5.51
N THR A 118 -1.25 -13.57 -4.69
CA THR A 118 -2.19 -12.48 -4.88
C THR A 118 -1.40 -11.21 -5.18
N GLY A 119 -1.77 -10.53 -6.27
CA GLY A 119 -1.25 -9.22 -6.66
C GLY A 119 -2.38 -8.21 -6.77
N TRP A 120 -2.04 -7.05 -7.33
CA TRP A 120 -2.95 -5.91 -7.47
C TRP A 120 -3.17 -5.62 -8.95
N GLU A 121 -4.37 -5.91 -9.46
CA GLU A 121 -4.84 -5.48 -10.78
C GLU A 121 -5.34 -4.04 -10.69
N MET A 122 -4.79 -3.17 -11.54
CA MET A 122 -5.12 -1.76 -11.55
C MET A 122 -6.50 -1.50 -12.13
N ILE A 123 -7.24 -0.58 -11.52
CA ILE A 123 -8.54 -0.13 -12.01
C ILE A 123 -8.36 1.26 -12.63
N TYR A 124 -8.62 1.37 -13.92
CA TYR A 124 -8.47 2.63 -14.66
C TYR A 124 -9.79 3.41 -14.68
N PRO A 125 -9.77 4.75 -14.69
CA PRO A 125 -10.98 5.56 -14.96
C PRO A 125 -11.55 5.26 -16.35
N LYS A 126 -12.88 5.38 -16.52
CA LYS A 126 -13.59 4.99 -17.76
C LYS A 126 -13.00 5.57 -19.04
N GLU A 127 -12.74 6.87 -19.07
CA GLU A 127 -12.16 7.51 -20.25
C GLU A 127 -10.74 7.02 -20.55
N GLN A 128 -9.92 6.82 -19.52
CA GLN A 128 -8.57 6.29 -19.70
C GLN A 128 -8.62 4.83 -20.16
N ALA A 129 -9.50 4.01 -19.58
CA ALA A 129 -9.70 2.63 -19.99
C ALA A 129 -10.21 2.53 -21.43
N ARG A 130 -11.11 3.43 -21.87
CA ARG A 130 -11.57 3.50 -23.26
C ARG A 130 -10.41 3.79 -24.22
N LEU A 131 -9.59 4.81 -23.91
CA LEU A 131 -8.42 5.14 -24.72
C LEU A 131 -7.44 3.97 -24.79
N LEU A 132 -7.16 3.32 -23.66
CA LEU A 132 -6.27 2.15 -23.61
C LEU A 132 -6.84 0.94 -24.37
N ALA A 133 -8.17 0.77 -24.40
CA ALA A 133 -8.86 -0.29 -25.12
C ALA A 133 -8.99 -0.01 -26.63
N GLU A 134 -8.84 1.24 -27.06
CA GLU A 134 -8.77 1.63 -28.48
C GLU A 134 -7.46 1.13 -29.10
N GLY A 135 -7.49 -0.12 -29.55
CA GLY A 135 -6.38 -0.78 -30.25
C GLY A 135 -6.02 -2.17 -29.71
N VAL A 136 -6.69 -2.67 -28.66
CA VAL A 136 -6.29 -3.89 -27.94
C VAL A 136 -7.47 -4.85 -27.77
N ALA A 137 -7.21 -6.15 -27.78
CA ALA A 137 -8.24 -7.19 -27.65
C ALA A 137 -8.54 -7.57 -26.19
N GLU A 138 -7.65 -7.27 -25.24
CA GLU A 138 -7.83 -7.62 -23.84
C GLU A 138 -8.77 -6.67 -23.09
N PRO A 139 -9.67 -7.19 -22.24
CA PRO A 139 -10.58 -6.37 -21.46
C PRO A 139 -9.87 -5.62 -20.32
N ILE A 140 -10.01 -4.30 -20.27
CA ILE A 140 -9.41 -3.42 -19.25
C ILE A 140 -10.39 -3.22 -18.10
N LEU A 141 -9.91 -3.37 -16.88
CA LEU A 141 -10.70 -3.15 -15.68
C LEU A 141 -10.90 -1.64 -15.44
N THR A 142 -12.16 -1.22 -15.38
CA THR A 142 -12.55 0.18 -15.22
C THR A 142 -13.56 0.38 -14.10
N THR A 143 -13.61 1.60 -13.56
CA THR A 143 -14.76 2.11 -12.81
C THR A 143 -15.81 2.71 -13.76
N ARG A 144 -17.10 2.75 -13.37
CA ARG A 144 -18.14 3.58 -14.03
C ARG A 144 -17.90 5.07 -13.84
N ALA A 145 -17.25 5.45 -12.75
CA ALA A 145 -16.92 6.84 -12.44
C ALA A 145 -15.64 7.29 -13.16
N GLU A 146 -15.56 8.58 -13.46
CA GLU A 146 -14.35 9.26 -13.99
C GLU A 146 -13.25 9.48 -12.93
N THR A 147 -13.41 8.96 -11.71
CA THR A 147 -12.57 9.36 -10.56
C THR A 147 -11.66 8.24 -10.06
N VAL A 148 -10.42 8.61 -9.75
CA VAL A 148 -9.40 7.73 -9.13
C VAL A 148 -9.45 7.74 -7.60
N LYS A 149 -10.35 8.52 -7.00
CA LYS A 149 -10.38 8.75 -5.55
C LYS A 149 -10.95 7.54 -4.81
N PRO A 150 -10.22 6.97 -3.82
CA PRO A 150 -10.73 5.85 -3.04
C PRO A 150 -12.00 6.13 -2.23
N ALA A 151 -12.34 7.39 -1.96
CA ALA A 151 -13.58 7.73 -1.28
C ALA A 151 -14.83 7.58 -2.17
N GLU A 152 -14.66 7.54 -3.49
CA GLU A 152 -15.74 7.66 -4.47
C GLU A 152 -15.95 6.37 -5.30
N THR A 153 -14.94 5.50 -5.38
CA THR A 153 -15.05 4.21 -6.07
C THR A 153 -15.77 3.17 -5.20
N ARG A 154 -17.01 2.82 -5.54
CA ARG A 154 -17.71 1.67 -4.92
C ARG A 154 -17.43 0.41 -5.74
N ALA A 155 -17.19 -0.72 -5.07
CA ALA A 155 -16.92 -2.02 -5.72
C ALA A 155 -18.06 -2.52 -6.64
N GLY A 156 -19.26 -1.92 -6.58
CA GLY A 156 -20.36 -2.22 -7.50
C GLY A 156 -20.35 -1.50 -8.83
N ASP A 157 -19.39 -0.59 -9.03
CA ASP A 157 -19.26 0.22 -10.22
C ASP A 157 -18.11 -0.27 -11.11
N LEU A 158 -17.64 -1.50 -10.93
CA LEU A 158 -16.51 -2.08 -11.68
C LEU A 158 -17.00 -2.84 -12.92
N GLU A 159 -16.42 -2.51 -14.07
CA GLU A 159 -16.73 -3.11 -15.37
C GLU A 159 -15.42 -3.51 -16.07
N ARG A 160 -15.44 -4.60 -16.85
CA ARG A 160 -14.36 -4.93 -17.78
C ARG A 160 -14.76 -4.45 -19.17
N LEU A 161 -13.98 -3.53 -19.72
CA LEU A 161 -14.15 -2.99 -21.07
C LEU A 161 -13.27 -3.75 -22.06
N GLY A 162 -13.86 -4.64 -22.86
CA GLY A 162 -13.20 -5.26 -24.02
C GLY A 162 -13.95 -4.91 -25.29
N ARG A 163 -13.26 -4.39 -26.33
CA ARG A 163 -13.76 -4.12 -27.70
C ARG A 163 -15.30 -4.01 -27.85
N GLY A 164 -15.91 -3.02 -27.20
CA GLY A 164 -17.34 -2.70 -27.30
C GLY A 164 -18.33 -3.53 -26.46
N GLN A 165 -17.85 -4.44 -25.60
CA GLN A 165 -18.67 -5.20 -24.65
C GLN A 165 -18.24 -4.89 -23.20
N GLU A 166 -19.18 -4.32 -22.44
CA GLU A 166 -19.07 -4.13 -20.99
C GLU A 166 -19.50 -5.42 -20.29
N THR A 167 -18.57 -6.09 -19.59
CA THR A 167 -18.94 -7.23 -18.74
C THR A 167 -18.87 -6.80 -17.27
N PRO A 168 -19.98 -6.84 -16.51
CA PRO A 168 -19.97 -6.46 -15.10
C PRO A 168 -19.08 -7.41 -14.29
N VAL A 169 -18.23 -6.85 -13.42
CA VAL A 169 -17.42 -7.66 -12.48
C VAL A 169 -18.27 -7.92 -11.23
N ALA A 170 -18.62 -9.19 -11.00
CA ALA A 170 -19.42 -9.58 -9.83
C ALA A 170 -18.68 -9.28 -8.52
N ARG A 171 -19.39 -8.65 -7.56
CA ARG A 171 -18.86 -8.08 -6.29
C ARG A 171 -18.10 -9.06 -5.38
N GLU A 172 -18.23 -10.36 -5.56
CA GLU A 172 -17.74 -11.38 -4.61
C GLU A 172 -16.94 -12.53 -5.24
N ALA A 173 -16.79 -12.57 -6.56
CA ALA A 173 -15.97 -13.60 -7.17
C ALA A 173 -14.49 -13.22 -6.96
N THR A 174 -13.82 -13.91 -6.03
CA THR A 174 -12.35 -13.92 -6.04
C THR A 174 -11.94 -14.43 -7.42
N PRO A 175 -11.22 -13.65 -8.25
CA PRO A 175 -10.92 -14.07 -9.62
C PRO A 175 -10.20 -15.41 -9.59
N ALA A 176 -10.62 -16.36 -10.44
CA ALA A 176 -9.93 -17.64 -10.53
C ALA A 176 -8.43 -17.40 -10.81
N PRO A 177 -7.51 -18.21 -10.26
CA PRO A 177 -6.10 -18.08 -10.57
C PRO A 177 -5.87 -18.21 -12.08
N VAL A 178 -5.32 -17.19 -12.72
CA VAL A 178 -4.96 -17.19 -14.15
C VAL A 178 -3.45 -17.02 -14.27
N ALA A 179 -2.86 -17.57 -15.34
CA ALA A 179 -1.48 -17.26 -15.68
C ALA A 179 -1.36 -15.74 -15.93
N PRO A 180 -0.37 -15.06 -15.32
CA PRO A 180 -0.18 -13.64 -15.52
C PRO A 180 0.26 -13.36 -16.98
N THR A 181 -0.40 -12.42 -17.65
CA THR A 181 -0.15 -12.02 -19.05
C THR A 181 0.51 -10.64 -19.15
N GLY A 182 1.12 -10.32 -20.29
CA GLY A 182 1.71 -9.01 -20.57
C GLY A 182 3.23 -8.97 -20.39
N VAL A 183 3.86 -7.87 -20.82
CA VAL A 183 5.32 -7.66 -20.71
C VAL A 183 5.70 -7.45 -19.25
N VAL A 184 6.70 -8.18 -18.77
CA VAL A 184 7.18 -8.12 -17.38
C VAL A 184 8.24 -7.04 -17.24
N GLN A 185 8.11 -6.22 -16.19
CA GLN A 185 9.16 -5.32 -15.71
C GLN A 185 9.49 -5.67 -14.27
N PRO A 186 10.73 -6.13 -13.98
CA PRO A 186 11.14 -6.42 -12.62
C PRO A 186 11.26 -5.13 -11.80
N GLY A 187 11.01 -5.27 -10.50
CA GLY A 187 11.22 -4.26 -9.49
C GLY A 187 12.31 -4.64 -8.51
N GLU A 188 12.47 -3.81 -7.49
CA GLU A 188 13.41 -4.01 -6.39
C GLU A 188 12.71 -3.74 -5.06
N LEU A 189 12.96 -4.57 -4.05
CA LEU A 189 12.38 -4.34 -2.73
C LEU A 189 12.97 -3.08 -2.10
N ALA A 190 12.12 -2.20 -1.57
CA ALA A 190 12.63 -1.04 -0.85
C ALA A 190 13.16 -1.46 0.53
N ALA A 191 14.18 -0.75 1.00
CA ALA A 191 14.73 -0.97 2.35
C ALA A 191 13.66 -0.72 3.43
N PRO A 192 13.61 -1.53 4.51
CA PRO A 192 12.58 -1.39 5.54
C PRO A 192 12.55 -0.03 6.24
N GLU A 193 13.71 0.59 6.38
CA GLU A 193 13.92 1.84 7.13
C GLU A 193 13.65 3.10 6.30
N MET A 194 13.22 2.96 5.04
CA MET A 194 12.98 4.11 4.18
C MET A 194 11.91 5.03 4.79
N PRO A 195 12.22 6.32 5.03
CA PRO A 195 11.22 7.26 5.51
C PRO A 195 10.20 7.52 4.40
N ILE A 196 8.92 7.45 4.74
CA ILE A 196 7.83 7.85 3.85
C ILE A 196 7.14 9.04 4.49
N MET A 197 6.90 10.09 3.70
CA MET A 197 6.07 11.19 4.14
C MET A 197 4.62 10.73 4.13
N GLU A 198 4.19 10.12 5.23
CA GLU A 198 2.83 9.64 5.40
C GLU A 198 1.90 10.84 5.55
N MET A 199 1.12 11.13 4.50
CA MET A 199 0.01 12.06 4.60
C MET A 199 -1.08 11.41 5.45
N LEU A 200 -0.96 11.54 6.77
CA LEU A 200 -2.03 11.19 7.69
C LEU A 200 -3.29 11.98 7.29
N PRO A 201 -4.49 11.37 7.18
CA PRO A 201 -5.71 12.15 7.26
C PRO A 201 -5.65 12.94 8.57
N GLN A 202 -6.07 14.20 8.56
CA GLN A 202 -6.09 15.05 9.77
C GLN A 202 -7.12 14.55 10.79
N THR A 203 -6.86 13.40 11.42
CA THR A 203 -7.67 12.81 12.50
C THR A 203 -6.83 12.64 13.75
N GLY A 204 -5.88 13.55 13.97
CA GLY A 204 -5.26 13.76 15.28
C GLY A 204 -6.32 14.27 16.26
N SER A 205 -7.10 13.35 16.83
CA SER A 205 -7.98 13.61 17.96
C SER A 205 -7.18 14.23 19.11
N SER A 206 -7.74 15.24 19.77
CA SER A 206 -7.14 16.01 20.87
C SER A 206 -6.98 15.24 22.20
N LEU A 207 -7.01 13.90 22.17
CA LEU A 207 -6.92 13.03 23.35
C LEU A 207 -5.68 13.26 24.25
N PRO A 208 -4.46 13.54 23.75
CA PRO A 208 -3.36 13.88 24.66
C PRO A 208 -3.60 15.20 25.41
N LEU A 209 -4.38 16.14 24.86
CA LEU A 209 -4.74 17.40 25.53
C LEU A 209 -5.71 17.15 26.70
N VAL A 210 -6.67 16.23 26.53
CA VAL A 210 -7.60 15.86 27.61
C VAL A 210 -6.86 15.14 28.75
N GLY A 211 -5.89 14.29 28.42
CA GLY A 211 -4.99 13.67 29.41
C GLY A 211 -4.18 14.72 30.19
N LEU A 212 -3.70 15.77 29.53
CA LEU A 212 -2.95 16.86 30.16
C LEU A 212 -3.81 17.69 31.13
N ILE A 213 -5.08 17.96 30.77
CA ILE A 213 -6.04 18.67 31.63
C ILE A 213 -6.34 17.84 32.89
N GLY A 214 -6.52 16.52 32.75
CA GLY A 214 -6.71 15.63 33.90
C GLY A 214 -5.52 15.64 34.86
N LEU A 215 -4.29 15.65 34.33
CA LEU A 215 -3.07 15.66 35.12
C LEU A 215 -2.86 17.00 35.85
N LEU A 216 -3.22 18.13 35.21
CA LEU A 216 -3.23 19.46 35.84
C LEU A 216 -4.23 19.56 37.01
N CYS A 217 -5.43 18.99 36.87
CA CYS A 217 -6.42 18.95 37.95
C CYS A 217 -5.93 18.16 39.18
N LEU A 218 -5.25 17.03 38.97
CA LEU A 218 -4.68 16.23 40.06
C LEU A 218 -3.54 16.97 40.78
N ALA A 219 -2.66 17.66 40.04
CA ALA A 219 -1.59 18.47 40.61
C ALA A 219 -2.12 19.67 41.43
N GLY A 220 -3.18 20.33 40.95
CA GLY A 220 -3.85 21.42 41.67
C GLY A 220 -4.50 20.95 42.98
N ALA A 221 -5.19 19.80 42.95
CA ALA A 221 -5.81 19.22 44.14
C ALA A 221 -4.78 18.80 45.20
N ALA A 222 -3.65 18.21 44.78
CA ALA A 222 -2.57 17.82 45.69
C ALA A 222 -1.94 19.05 46.39
N SER A 223 -1.75 20.15 45.63
CA SER A 223 -1.19 21.39 46.16
C SER A 223 -2.10 22.04 47.21
N LEU A 224 -3.41 22.13 46.93
CA LEU A 224 -4.39 22.67 47.89
C LEU A 224 -4.49 21.84 49.18
N ARG A 225 -4.32 20.52 49.07
CA ARG A 225 -4.36 19.62 50.22
C ARG A 225 -3.12 19.76 51.10
N PHE A 226 -1.94 19.93 50.49
CA PHE A 226 -0.67 20.18 51.18
C PHE A 226 -0.68 21.50 51.95
N PHE A 227 -1.19 22.58 51.34
CA PHE A 227 -1.30 23.89 52.01
C PHE A 227 -2.33 23.92 53.15
N ARG A 228 -3.35 23.04 53.13
CA ARG A 228 -4.34 22.92 54.22
C ARG A 228 -3.85 22.10 55.42
N THR A 229 -2.80 21.29 55.25
CA THR A 229 -2.21 20.49 56.34
C THR A 229 -0.99 21.16 56.96
N ALA A 230 -0.44 22.19 56.33
CA ALA A 230 0.69 22.99 56.83
C ALA A 230 0.26 24.22 57.66
N ARG A 231 -1.04 24.35 57.98
CA ARG A 231 -1.63 25.33 58.90
C ARG A 231 -2.24 24.58 60.09
#